data_AF-A0A3A2ZUA1-F1
#
_entry.id   AF-A0A3A2ZUA1-F1
#
_cell.length_a   1.000
_cell.length_b   1.000
_cell.length_c   1.000
_cell.angle_alpha   90.00
_cell.angle_beta   90.00
_cell.angle_gamma   90.00
#
_symmetry.space_group_name_H-M   'P 1'
#
loop_
_entity.id
_entity.type
_entity.pdbx_description
1 polymer ?
#
loop_
_entity_poly.entity_id
_entity_poly.type
_entity_poly.pdbx_seq_one_letter_code
_entity_poly.pdbx_strand_id
1 'polypeptide(L)'
;MRQHISDAWESSGMIERAASLRSALSSVKAIETMALIVESIYMTYDLVPLRYLTTVSRIDALHTPEFAIKVPDLFILVNPSFWAPYSLWLLTSLLLPLGVAYWFNLSLKAAQNSRGRTSSRQSDFDPLSFNIAKALIAYKVYADGFTFWGVYSPFSVARVNAALPGQWGGVLTGALVGVVGTLYEAILRK
;
A
#
# COMPACT_ATOMS: atom_id res chain seq x y z
N MET A 1 -28.64 26.11 24.72
CA MET A 1 -28.82 24.93 23.84
C MET A 1 -27.69 24.70 22.82
N ARG A 2 -26.96 25.74 22.34
CA ARG A 2 -25.78 25.54 21.48
C ARG A 2 -24.54 24.97 22.19
N GLN A 3 -24.37 25.29 23.48
CA GLN A 3 -23.21 24.86 24.28
C GLN A 3 -23.21 23.35 24.59
N HIS A 4 -24.38 22.74 24.84
CA HIS A 4 -24.44 21.30 25.09
C HIS A 4 -24.14 20.42 23.86
N ILE A 5 -24.25 20.97 22.65
CA ILE A 5 -23.92 20.24 21.42
C ILE A 5 -22.41 20.35 21.14
N SER A 6 -21.78 21.49 21.42
CA SER A 6 -20.32 21.63 21.33
C SER A 6 -19.59 20.76 22.35
N ASP A 7 -20.11 20.69 23.58
CA ASP A 7 -19.47 19.94 24.67
C ASP A 7 -19.64 18.42 24.48
N ALA A 8 -20.77 17.99 23.92
CA ALA A 8 -20.96 16.58 23.53
C ALA A 8 -20.06 16.18 22.35
N TRP A 9 -19.80 17.10 21.42
CA TRP A 9 -18.87 16.91 20.30
C TRP A 9 -17.40 16.91 20.73
N GLU A 10 -16.99 17.75 21.67
CA GLU A 10 -15.67 17.70 22.33
C GLU A 10 -15.51 16.41 23.15
N SER A 11 -16.54 15.98 23.89
CA SER A 11 -16.48 14.75 24.71
C SER A 11 -16.35 13.47 23.86
N SER A 12 -16.75 13.51 22.59
CA SER A 12 -16.70 12.36 21.70
C SER A 12 -15.28 11.98 21.28
N GLY A 13 -14.28 12.84 21.54
CA GLY A 13 -12.90 12.64 21.10
C GLY A 13 -12.77 12.47 19.58
N MET A 14 -13.83 12.71 18.80
CA MET A 14 -13.79 12.66 17.34
C MET A 14 -12.97 13.81 16.78
N ILE A 15 -12.87 14.94 17.48
CA ILE A 15 -12.05 16.08 17.07
C ILE A 15 -10.57 15.78 17.34
N GLU A 16 -10.19 15.26 18.52
CA GLU A 16 -8.83 14.76 18.80
C GLU A 16 -8.46 13.59 17.89
N ARG A 17 -9.39 12.66 17.61
CA ARG A 17 -9.19 11.57 16.65
C ARG A 17 -9.06 12.09 15.23
N ALA A 18 -9.86 13.06 14.80
CA ALA A 18 -9.73 13.68 13.49
C ALA A 18 -8.45 14.53 13.36
N ALA A 19 -8.02 15.22 14.42
CA ALA A 19 -6.80 16.00 14.45
C ALA A 19 -5.56 15.11 14.51
N SER A 20 -5.59 14.03 15.30
CA SER A 20 -4.55 13.00 15.32
C SER A 20 -4.50 12.23 14.02
N LEU A 21 -5.64 11.88 13.42
CA LEU A 21 -5.73 11.32 12.07
C LEU A 21 -5.24 12.32 11.03
N ARG A 22 -5.53 13.61 11.11
CA ARG A 22 -4.99 14.63 10.20
C ARG A 22 -3.47 14.76 10.35
N SER A 23 -2.96 14.75 11.58
CA SER A 23 -1.51 14.77 11.85
C SER A 23 -0.82 13.48 11.37
N ALA A 24 -1.50 12.34 11.48
CA ALA A 24 -1.03 11.05 10.99
C ALA A 24 -1.11 10.99 9.46
N LEU A 25 -2.21 11.47 8.87
CA LEU A 25 -2.45 11.59 7.42
C LEU A 25 -1.51 12.60 6.75
N SER A 26 -1.03 13.59 7.51
CA SER A 26 -0.02 14.57 7.10
C SER A 26 1.42 14.12 7.39
N SER A 27 1.61 12.93 7.96
CA SER A 27 2.94 12.35 8.17
C SER A 27 3.39 11.57 6.93
N VAL A 28 4.70 11.45 6.75
CA VAL A 28 5.26 10.72 5.59
C VAL A 28 4.75 9.28 5.52
N LYS A 29 4.51 8.65 6.68
CA LYS A 29 3.90 7.31 6.78
C LYS A 29 2.53 7.21 6.16
N ALA A 30 1.73 8.27 6.20
CA ALA A 30 0.41 8.25 5.56
C ALA A 30 0.48 8.43 4.05
N ILE A 31 1.44 9.21 3.54
CA ILE A 31 1.67 9.31 2.10
C ILE A 31 2.10 7.93 1.57
N GLU A 32 3.01 7.25 2.27
CA GLU A 32 3.42 5.87 1.96
C GLU A 32 2.24 4.89 2.02
N THR A 33 1.43 4.97 3.07
CA THR A 33 0.24 4.11 3.24
C THR A 33 -0.77 4.37 2.13
N MET A 34 -1.02 5.62 1.77
CA MET A 34 -1.92 5.99 0.67
C MET A 34 -1.39 5.45 -0.66
N ALA A 35 -0.10 5.58 -0.92
CA ALA A 35 0.54 5.04 -2.13
C ALA A 35 0.38 3.50 -2.20
N LEU A 36 0.58 2.80 -1.08
CA LEU A 36 0.34 1.35 -0.99
C LEU A 36 -1.13 0.98 -1.21
N ILE A 37 -2.07 1.75 -0.66
CA ILE A 37 -3.51 1.54 -0.89
C ILE A 37 -3.83 1.69 -2.38
N VAL A 38 -3.30 2.74 -3.03
CA VAL A 38 -3.48 2.94 -4.47
C VAL A 38 -2.92 1.77 -5.25
N GLU A 39 -1.68 1.34 -4.99
CA GLU A 39 -1.09 0.15 -5.63
C GLU A 39 -1.97 -1.11 -5.43
N SER A 40 -2.46 -1.34 -4.21
CA SER A 40 -3.34 -2.47 -3.90
C SER A 40 -4.65 -2.42 -4.67
N ILE A 41 -5.24 -1.24 -4.81
CA ILE A 41 -6.50 -1.03 -5.53
C ILE A 41 -6.30 -1.38 -7.01
N TYR A 42 -5.26 -0.84 -7.64
CA TYR A 42 -4.93 -1.13 -9.04
C TYR A 42 -4.69 -2.62 -9.27
N MET A 43 -3.93 -3.26 -8.38
CA MET A 43 -3.70 -4.70 -8.49
C MET A 43 -4.97 -5.52 -8.31
N THR A 44 -5.87 -5.12 -7.39
CA THR A 44 -7.16 -5.79 -7.22
C THR A 44 -8.03 -5.64 -8.47
N TYR A 45 -8.06 -4.45 -9.07
CA TYR A 45 -8.81 -4.21 -10.30
C TYR A 45 -8.30 -5.02 -11.50
N ASP A 46 -6.98 -5.19 -11.65
CA ASP A 46 -6.41 -6.00 -12.74
C ASP A 46 -6.62 -7.51 -12.51
N LEU A 47 -6.57 -7.96 -11.26
CA LEU A 47 -6.67 -9.37 -10.92
C LEU A 47 -8.11 -9.89 -10.83
N VAL A 48 -9.11 -9.02 -10.67
CA VAL A 48 -10.53 -9.42 -10.60
C VAL A 48 -11.16 -9.30 -11.99
N PRO A 49 -11.33 -10.41 -12.74
CA PRO A 49 -11.99 -10.36 -14.04
C PRO A 49 -13.48 -10.04 -13.86
N LEU A 50 -13.98 -9.10 -14.67
CA LEU A 50 -15.41 -8.88 -14.83
C LEU A 50 -15.99 -10.02 -15.68
N ARG A 51 -16.69 -10.97 -15.04
CA ARG A 51 -17.36 -12.07 -15.76
C ARG A 51 -18.77 -11.66 -16.20
N TYR A 52 -19.12 -12.04 -17.42
CA TYR A 52 -20.47 -11.95 -17.94
C TYR A 52 -21.26 -13.15 -17.41
N LEU A 53 -22.32 -12.92 -16.63
CA LEU A 53 -23.10 -14.02 -16.05
C LEU A 53 -24.33 -14.37 -16.88
N THR A 54 -25.11 -13.41 -17.42
CA THR A 54 -26.31 -13.72 -18.21
C THR A 54 -26.76 -12.55 -19.09
N THR A 55 -27.15 -12.82 -20.34
CA THR A 55 -27.98 -11.92 -21.17
C THR A 55 -29.43 -12.13 -20.75
N VAL A 56 -30.15 -11.09 -20.31
CA VAL A 56 -31.60 -11.19 -20.10
C VAL A 56 -32.24 -11.35 -21.48
N SER A 57 -32.90 -12.49 -21.74
CA SER A 57 -33.59 -12.72 -23.01
C SER A 57 -34.60 -11.61 -23.27
N ARG A 58 -34.59 -11.11 -24.51
CA ARG A 58 -35.53 -10.12 -25.05
C ARG A 58 -36.96 -10.52 -24.71
N ILE A 59 -37.64 -9.70 -23.90
CA ILE A 59 -39.09 -9.80 -23.74
C ILE A 59 -39.68 -8.82 -24.75
N ASP A 60 -40.14 -9.34 -25.90
CA ASP A 60 -40.70 -8.54 -27.00
C ASP A 60 -41.89 -7.63 -26.58
N ALA A 61 -42.47 -7.88 -25.41
CA ALA A 61 -43.57 -7.08 -24.86
C ALA A 61 -43.16 -5.71 -24.30
N LEU A 62 -41.87 -5.46 -23.98
CA LEU A 62 -41.47 -4.26 -23.21
C LEU A 62 -40.47 -3.32 -23.90
N HIS A 63 -40.02 -3.58 -25.13
CA HIS A 63 -39.10 -2.69 -25.89
C HIS A 63 -37.88 -2.17 -25.08
N THR A 64 -37.39 -2.93 -24.10
CA THR A 64 -36.21 -2.56 -23.31
C THR A 64 -34.92 -3.05 -23.97
N PRO A 65 -33.89 -2.19 -24.14
CA PRO A 65 -32.63 -2.57 -24.78
C PRO A 65 -31.83 -3.57 -23.92
N GLU A 66 -31.09 -4.45 -24.59
CA GLU A 66 -30.25 -5.50 -23.97
C GLU A 66 -29.14 -4.87 -23.11
N PHE A 67 -29.17 -5.12 -21.79
CA PHE A 67 -28.10 -4.70 -20.88
C PHE A 67 -27.37 -5.92 -20.32
N ALA A 68 -26.08 -6.05 -20.66
CA ALA A 68 -25.23 -7.11 -20.14
C ALA A 68 -24.72 -6.75 -18.74
N ILE A 69 -25.21 -7.45 -17.72
CA ILE A 69 -24.75 -7.27 -16.34
C ILE A 69 -23.40 -7.98 -16.19
N LYS A 70 -22.33 -7.20 -16.10
CA LYS A 70 -20.99 -7.68 -15.74
C LYS A 70 -20.86 -7.65 -14.23
N VAL A 71 -20.62 -8.80 -13.62
CA VAL A 71 -20.41 -8.90 -12.17
C VAL A 71 -18.94 -9.24 -11.93
N PRO A 72 -18.26 -8.58 -10.98
CA PRO A 72 -16.93 -8.99 -10.55
C PRO A 72 -16.97 -10.43 -10.05
N ASP A 73 -16.11 -11.30 -10.60
CA ASP A 73 -16.03 -12.68 -10.13
C ASP A 73 -15.23 -12.75 -8.83
N LEU A 74 -15.92 -12.75 -7.69
CA LEU A 74 -15.30 -12.84 -6.37
C LEU A 74 -14.74 -14.24 -6.07
N PHE A 75 -15.09 -15.28 -6.84
CA PHE A 75 -14.51 -16.62 -6.67
C PHE A 75 -13.03 -16.67 -7.06
N ILE A 76 -12.55 -15.67 -7.81
CA ILE A 76 -11.12 -15.52 -8.11
C ILE A 76 -10.26 -15.39 -6.84
N LEU A 77 -10.83 -14.86 -5.74
CA LEU A 77 -10.15 -14.72 -4.45
C LEU A 77 -9.81 -16.07 -3.80
N VAL A 78 -10.40 -17.18 -4.26
CA VAL A 78 -10.06 -18.53 -3.79
C VAL A 78 -9.00 -19.16 -4.71
N ASN A 79 -8.81 -18.63 -5.91
CA ASN A 79 -7.93 -19.20 -6.91
C ASN A 79 -6.47 -18.79 -6.67
N PRO A 80 -5.50 -19.73 -6.70
CA PRO A 80 -4.08 -19.40 -6.63
C PRO A 80 -3.62 -18.41 -7.71
N SER A 81 -4.32 -18.31 -8.84
CA SER A 81 -4.03 -17.33 -9.89
C SER A 81 -4.17 -15.87 -9.43
N PHE A 82 -5.02 -15.60 -8.43
CA PHE A 82 -5.10 -14.30 -7.77
C PHE A 82 -3.95 -14.12 -6.78
N TRP A 83 -3.74 -15.13 -5.92
CA TRP A 83 -2.78 -15.03 -4.82
C TRP A 83 -1.33 -15.00 -5.28
N ALA A 84 -0.96 -15.68 -6.36
CA ALA A 84 0.43 -15.69 -6.83
C ALA A 84 0.97 -14.27 -7.14
N PRO A 85 0.32 -13.45 -7.99
CA PRO A 85 0.74 -12.07 -8.19
C PRO A 85 0.45 -11.18 -6.96
N TYR A 86 -0.66 -11.39 -6.24
CA TYR A 86 -1.02 -10.56 -5.09
C TYR A 86 -0.03 -10.70 -3.92
N SER A 87 0.39 -11.93 -3.61
CA SER A 87 1.37 -12.22 -2.56
C SER A 87 2.76 -11.76 -2.95
N LEU A 88 3.12 -11.83 -4.25
CA LEU A 88 4.38 -11.27 -4.75
C LEU A 88 4.44 -9.77 -4.47
N TRP A 89 3.40 -9.02 -4.83
CA TRP A 89 3.32 -7.58 -4.54
C TRP A 89 3.34 -7.30 -3.03
N LEU A 90 2.58 -8.04 -2.22
CA LEU A 90 2.62 -7.88 -0.76
C LEU A 90 4.04 -8.10 -0.21
N LEU A 91 4.74 -9.11 -0.71
CA LEU A 91 6.09 -9.42 -0.30
C LEU A 91 7.07 -8.28 -0.65
N THR A 92 7.00 -7.78 -1.88
CA THR A 92 7.97 -6.81 -2.42
C THR A 92 7.68 -5.37 -2.03
N SER A 93 6.40 -4.97 -1.97
CA SER A 93 5.98 -3.60 -1.66
C SER A 93 5.79 -3.35 -0.16
N LEU A 94 5.54 -4.39 0.65
CA LEU A 94 5.23 -4.24 2.08
C LEU A 94 6.15 -5.07 2.99
N LEU A 95 6.12 -6.40 2.90
CA LEU A 95 6.75 -7.26 3.92
C LEU A 95 8.28 -7.16 3.94
N LEU A 96 8.94 -7.25 2.78
CA LEU A 96 10.40 -7.15 2.71
C LEU A 96 10.90 -5.74 3.09
N PRO A 97 10.32 -4.64 2.55
CA PRO A 97 10.72 -3.30 2.97
C PRO A 97 10.50 -3.04 4.47
N LEU A 98 9.40 -3.54 5.05
CA LEU A 98 9.15 -3.45 6.50
C LEU A 98 10.16 -4.25 7.30
N GLY A 99 10.51 -5.46 6.85
CA GLY A 99 11.55 -6.27 7.48
C GLY A 99 12.87 -5.53 7.54
N VAL A 100 13.30 -4.95 6.42
CA VAL A 100 14.52 -4.14 6.35
C VAL A 100 14.44 -2.95 7.31
N ALA A 101 13.37 -2.16 7.26
CA ALA A 101 13.18 -1.01 8.16
C ALA A 101 13.20 -1.41 9.65
N TYR A 102 12.66 -2.58 9.99
CA TYR A 102 12.67 -3.11 11.35
C TYR A 102 14.07 -3.51 11.81
N TRP A 103 14.82 -4.27 10.99
CA TRP A 103 16.18 -4.70 11.34
C TRP A 103 17.17 -3.53 11.45
N PHE A 104 17.10 -2.56 10.53
CA PHE A 104 17.95 -1.37 10.61
C PHE A 104 17.61 -0.50 11.84
N ASN A 105 16.34 -0.43 12.24
CA ASN A 105 15.97 0.28 13.47
C ASN A 105 16.44 -0.47 14.73
N LEU A 106 16.32 -1.80 14.77
CA LEU A 106 16.82 -2.61 15.89
C LEU A 106 18.33 -2.46 16.09
N SER A 107 19.11 -2.48 15.01
CA SER A 107 20.57 -2.32 15.09
C SER A 107 20.95 -0.93 15.60
N LEU A 108 20.22 0.11 15.19
CA LEU A 108 20.42 1.47 15.67
C LEU A 108 20.08 1.60 17.16
N LYS A 109 18.95 1.05 17.61
CA LYS A 109 18.54 1.03 19.03
C LYS A 109 19.57 0.30 19.90
N ALA A 110 20.07 -0.85 19.45
CA ALA A 110 21.11 -1.59 20.16
C ALA A 110 22.43 -0.78 20.28
N ALA A 111 22.81 -0.05 19.22
CA ALA A 111 23.99 0.81 19.22
C ALA A 111 23.82 2.09 20.06
N GLN A 112 22.60 2.59 20.24
CA GLN A 112 22.32 3.79 21.05
C GLN A 112 22.22 3.46 22.55
N ASN A 113 21.64 2.32 22.92
CA ASN A 113 21.55 1.87 24.31
C ASN A 113 22.93 1.66 24.96
N SER A 114 23.95 1.29 24.19
CA SER A 114 25.33 1.14 24.69
C SER A 114 26.03 2.48 24.99
N ARG A 115 25.46 3.62 24.56
CA ARG A 115 26.07 4.96 24.71
C ARG A 115 25.30 5.90 25.65
N GLY A 116 24.40 5.37 26.49
CA GLY A 116 23.79 6.11 27.60
C GLY A 116 22.92 7.32 27.23
N ARG A 117 22.56 7.50 25.95
CA ARG A 117 21.65 8.56 25.51
C ARG A 117 20.21 8.08 25.63
N THR A 118 19.44 8.70 26.52
CA THR A 118 17.99 8.51 26.66
C THR A 118 17.30 8.68 25.30
N SER A 119 16.74 7.59 24.78
CA SER A 119 16.02 7.54 23.51
C SER A 119 14.73 8.37 23.61
N SER A 120 14.76 9.59 23.07
CA SER A 120 13.58 10.40 22.86
C SER A 120 12.78 9.82 21.68
N ARG A 121 11.62 9.20 21.94
CA ARG A 121 10.55 8.88 20.96
C ARG A 121 11.04 8.50 19.55
N GLN A 122 11.96 7.55 19.43
CA GLN A 122 12.30 6.99 18.12
C GLN A 122 11.20 6.03 17.68
N SER A 123 10.68 6.23 16.47
CA SER A 123 9.66 5.36 15.88
C SER A 123 10.16 3.92 15.75
N ASP A 124 9.28 2.94 15.95
CA ASP A 124 9.64 1.51 15.85
C ASP A 124 9.98 1.04 14.43
N PHE A 125 9.69 1.86 13.44
CA PHE A 125 10.06 1.64 12.05
C PHE A 125 10.75 2.89 11.52
N ASP A 126 11.87 2.70 10.81
CA ASP A 126 12.58 3.76 10.09
C ASP A 126 11.97 3.93 8.68
N PRO A 127 11.24 5.02 8.41
CA PRO A 127 10.58 5.24 7.12
C PRO A 127 11.58 5.40 5.96
N LEU A 128 12.79 5.91 6.23
CA LEU A 128 13.81 6.09 5.19
C LEU A 128 14.32 4.73 4.69
N SER A 129 14.70 3.84 5.62
CA SER A 129 15.09 2.47 5.29
C SER A 129 13.99 1.71 4.56
N PHE A 130 12.72 1.93 4.92
CA PHE A 130 11.58 1.33 4.23
C PHE A 130 11.53 1.72 2.75
N ASN A 131 11.58 3.02 2.42
CA ASN A 131 11.48 3.46 1.04
C ASN A 131 12.69 3.05 0.19
N ILE A 132 13.91 3.13 0.75
CA ILE A 132 15.12 2.67 0.05
C ILE A 132 15.02 1.18 -0.27
N ALA A 133 14.60 0.37 0.72
CA ALA A 133 14.40 -1.06 0.52
C ALA A 133 13.33 -1.32 -0.55
N LYS A 134 12.18 -0.64 -0.49
CA LYS A 134 11.11 -0.76 -1.49
C LYS A 134 11.60 -0.42 -2.90
N ALA A 135 12.37 0.65 -3.06
CA ALA A 135 12.94 1.03 -4.35
C ALA A 135 13.89 -0.04 -4.91
N LEU A 136 14.82 -0.54 -4.09
CA LEU A 136 15.79 -1.57 -4.50
C LEU A 136 15.11 -2.90 -4.83
N ILE A 137 14.15 -3.32 -4.01
CA ILE A 137 13.40 -4.57 -4.22
C ILE A 137 12.53 -4.44 -5.47
N ALA A 138 11.81 -3.33 -5.64
CA ALA A 138 10.97 -3.09 -6.82
C ALA A 138 11.81 -3.09 -8.10
N TYR A 139 12.97 -2.43 -8.10
CA TYR A 139 13.89 -2.47 -9.23
C TYR A 139 14.36 -3.90 -9.51
N LYS A 140 14.83 -4.63 -8.50
CA LYS A 140 15.35 -5.99 -8.69
C LYS A 140 14.28 -6.99 -9.15
N VAL A 141 13.07 -6.88 -8.64
CA VAL A 141 11.98 -7.81 -9.00
C VAL A 141 11.35 -7.45 -10.32
N TYR A 142 10.99 -6.17 -10.53
CA TYR A 142 10.20 -5.77 -11.68
C TYR A 142 11.02 -5.32 -12.89
N ALA A 143 12.19 -4.70 -12.70
CA ALA A 143 13.06 -4.31 -13.81
C ALA A 143 13.96 -5.46 -14.26
N ASP A 144 14.63 -6.14 -13.31
CA ASP A 144 15.51 -7.28 -13.64
C ASP A 144 14.74 -8.61 -13.79
N GLY A 145 13.48 -8.67 -13.37
CA GLY A 145 12.66 -9.89 -13.47
C GLY A 145 13.00 -10.97 -12.45
N PHE A 146 13.50 -10.60 -11.26
CA PHE A 146 13.87 -11.57 -10.23
C PHE A 146 12.66 -12.35 -9.68
N THR A 147 12.72 -13.68 -9.77
CA THR A 147 11.61 -14.61 -9.44
C THR A 147 11.73 -15.29 -8.08
N PHE A 148 12.62 -14.80 -7.18
CA PHE A 148 12.90 -15.45 -5.89
C PHE A 148 13.28 -16.93 -6.04
N TRP A 149 14.32 -17.22 -6.84
CA TRP A 149 14.78 -18.60 -7.11
C TRP A 149 13.68 -19.53 -7.63
N GLY A 150 12.71 -18.99 -8.39
CA GLY A 150 11.63 -19.76 -8.99
C GLY A 150 10.41 -19.98 -8.10
N VAL A 151 10.35 -19.36 -6.92
CA VAL A 151 9.14 -19.36 -6.08
C VAL A 151 7.97 -18.71 -6.82
N TYR A 152 8.24 -17.68 -7.62
CA TYR A 152 7.25 -17.01 -8.46
C TYR A 152 7.53 -17.25 -9.94
N SER A 153 6.47 -17.34 -10.74
CA SER A 153 6.62 -17.44 -12.19
C SER A 153 7.00 -16.07 -12.79
N PRO A 154 7.78 -16.02 -13.89
CA PRO A 154 8.02 -14.79 -14.64
C PRO A 154 6.73 -14.10 -15.08
N PHE A 155 5.69 -14.89 -15.34
CA PHE A 155 4.35 -14.39 -15.68
C PHE A 155 3.72 -13.61 -14.51
N SER A 156 3.86 -14.10 -13.27
CA SER A 156 3.38 -13.38 -12.08
C SER A 156 4.10 -12.05 -11.91
N VAL A 157 5.41 -12.02 -12.11
CA VAL A 157 6.23 -10.79 -12.03
C VAL A 157 5.80 -9.78 -13.09
N ALA A 158 5.68 -10.22 -14.35
CA ALA A 158 5.24 -9.36 -15.44
C ALA A 158 3.82 -8.82 -15.23
N ARG A 159 2.92 -9.66 -14.68
CA ARG A 159 1.55 -9.27 -14.39
C ARG A 159 1.46 -8.22 -13.28
N VAL A 160 2.22 -8.38 -12.20
CA VAL A 160 2.29 -7.35 -11.14
C VAL A 160 2.85 -6.04 -11.72
N ASN A 161 3.93 -6.11 -12.48
CA ASN A 161 4.52 -4.91 -13.09
C ASN A 161 3.53 -4.19 -14.04
N ALA A 162 2.73 -4.93 -14.81
CA ALA A 162 1.72 -4.37 -15.70
C ALA A 162 0.53 -3.75 -14.96
N ALA A 163 0.13 -4.32 -13.83
CA ALA A 163 -0.99 -3.83 -13.02
C ALA A 163 -0.65 -2.56 -12.23
N LEU A 164 0.63 -2.33 -11.92
CA LEU A 164 1.06 -1.19 -11.10
C LEU A 164 0.98 0.14 -11.88
N PRO A 165 0.53 1.24 -11.22
CA PRO A 165 0.45 2.54 -11.87
C PRO A 165 1.86 3.04 -12.21
N GLY A 166 2.15 3.21 -13.51
CA GLY A 166 3.48 3.58 -13.99
C GLY A 166 4.51 2.45 -13.92
N GLN A 167 4.08 1.20 -13.74
CA GLN A 167 4.94 0.01 -13.68
C GLN A 167 6.05 0.15 -12.61
N TRP A 168 7.19 -0.52 -12.79
CA TRP A 168 8.36 -0.41 -11.92
C TRP A 168 8.79 1.04 -11.69
N GLY A 169 8.73 1.89 -12.73
CA GLY A 169 9.09 3.31 -12.65
C GLY A 169 8.18 4.11 -11.70
N GLY A 170 6.88 3.80 -11.67
CA GLY A 170 5.92 4.40 -10.74
C GLY A 170 6.21 4.02 -9.29
N VAL A 171 6.54 2.76 -9.03
CA VAL A 171 6.93 2.30 -7.68
C VAL A 171 8.21 2.99 -7.21
N LEU A 172 9.21 3.11 -8.08
CA LEU A 172 10.46 3.84 -7.79
C LEU A 172 10.20 5.32 -7.51
N THR A 173 9.33 5.95 -8.28
CA THR A 173 8.96 7.36 -8.08
C THR A 173 8.26 7.53 -6.73
N GLY A 174 7.31 6.66 -6.38
CA GLY A 174 6.64 6.68 -5.08
C GLY A 174 7.62 6.49 -3.91
N ALA A 175 8.56 5.55 -4.04
CA ALA A 175 9.60 5.33 -3.05
C ALA A 175 10.56 6.54 -2.93
N LEU A 176 10.95 7.17 -4.05
CA LEU A 176 11.77 8.37 -4.06
C LEU A 176 11.08 9.53 -3.35
N VAL A 177 9.79 9.76 -3.63
CA VAL A 177 8.97 10.76 -2.94
C VAL A 177 8.92 10.46 -1.44
N GLY A 178 8.79 9.19 -1.05
CA GLY A 178 8.91 8.74 0.33
C GLY A 178 10.24 9.14 0.95
N VAL A 179 11.38 8.77 0.34
CA VAL A 179 12.73 9.15 0.83
C VAL A 179 12.84 10.67 1.03
N VAL A 180 12.47 11.46 0.03
CA VAL A 180 12.51 12.94 0.14
C VAL A 180 11.62 13.44 1.26
N GLY A 181 10.41 12.90 1.41
CA GLY A 181 9.49 13.22 2.49
C GLY A 181 10.09 12.92 3.86
N THR A 182 10.69 11.74 4.03
CA THR A 182 11.30 11.32 5.32
C THR A 182 12.48 12.22 5.70
N LEU A 183 13.31 12.61 4.74
CA LEU A 183 14.43 13.53 4.95
C LEU A 183 13.92 14.94 5.31
N TYR A 184 12.90 15.43 4.61
CA TYR A 184 12.30 16.73 4.90
C TYR A 184 11.74 16.78 6.32
N GLU A 185 10.98 15.75 6.72
CA GLU A 185 10.43 15.64 8.08
C GLU A 185 11.54 15.54 9.14
N ALA A 186 12.63 14.81 8.86
CA ALA A 186 13.77 14.71 9.77
C ALA A 186 14.55 16.02 9.94
N ILE A 187 14.67 16.82 8.87
CA ILE A 187 15.30 18.15 8.92
C ILE A 187 14.42 19.13 9.70
N LEU A 188 13.11 19.13 9.45
CA LEU A 188 12.18 20.08 10.08
C LEU A 188 11.99 19.82 11.59
N ARG A 189 12.14 18.56 12.04
CA ARG A 189 12.00 18.17 13.46
C ARG A 189 13.28 18.41 14.27
N LYS A 190 14.36 18.90 13.66
CA LYS A 190 15.66 19.14 14.28
C LYS A 190 15.86 20.61 14.61
#